data_AF-X0WQH7-F1
#
_entry.id   AF-X0WQH7-F1
#
_cell.length_a   1.000
_cell.length_b   1.000
_cell.length_c   1.000
_cell.angle_alpha   90.00
_cell.angle_beta   90.00
_cell.angle_gamma   90.00
#
_symmetry.space_group_name_H-M   'P 1'
#
loop_
_entity.id
_entity.type
_entity.pdbx_description
1 polymer ?
#
loop_
_entity_poly.entity_id
_entity_poly.type
_entity_poly.pdbx_seq_one_letter_code
_entity_poly.pdbx_strand_id
1 'polypeptide(L)'
;QPIGFRGIARDTTERKRAEEQLYHASRMVALGTLVSGVAHEINNPNNFIMLNTPILSEAWDSILPILEEYYEQNGDFILGGMNYSEMRENIPLLFSGISDGSKRIKQIVEDLKSFVRKDIPDVTQPVDMNNVLKSALSLVSNMVYKSTKHFSVRYGRNIPPIKGNFQRLEQVIINLIQNACQALPNNRRAIRVSTSIYEENGSVVLRVKDQGKGIPSESLPHITDPFFTTKQDSGGVGLGLSISER
;
A
#
# COMPACT_ATOMS: atom_id res chain seq x y z
N GLN A 1 -18.07 -20.55 61.17
CA GLN A 1 -18.74 -20.19 59.90
C GLN A 1 -18.51 -18.71 59.65
N PRO A 2 -18.14 -18.25 58.44
CA PRO A 2 -18.03 -16.82 58.15
C PRO A 2 -19.43 -16.19 58.22
N ILE A 3 -19.56 -15.02 58.86
CA ILE A 3 -20.84 -14.37 59.16
C ILE A 3 -21.31 -13.40 58.05
N GLY A 4 -20.60 -13.32 56.92
CA GLY A 4 -21.01 -12.54 55.75
C GLY A 4 -19.84 -12.06 54.89
N PHE A 5 -20.13 -11.71 53.64
CA PHE A 5 -19.19 -11.12 52.69
C PHE A 5 -19.66 -9.73 52.27
N ARG A 6 -18.71 -8.81 52.07
CA ARG A 6 -18.95 -7.49 51.49
C ARG A 6 -18.04 -7.33 50.28
N GLY A 7 -18.65 -7.22 49.10
CA GLY A 7 -17.97 -6.92 47.85
C GLY A 7 -18.12 -5.46 47.47
N ILE A 8 -17.06 -4.86 46.92
CA ILE A 8 -17.11 -3.57 46.26
C ILE A 8 -16.73 -3.82 44.80
N ALA A 9 -17.65 -3.53 43.88
CA ALA A 9 -17.38 -3.53 42.46
C ALA A 9 -17.19 -2.09 42.00
N ARG A 10 -16.09 -1.82 41.29
CA ARG A 10 -15.82 -0.52 40.67
C ARG A 10 -15.67 -0.74 39.18
N ASP A 11 -16.43 0.01 38.39
CA ASP A 11 -16.25 0.00 36.94
C ASP A 11 -14.89 0.60 36.60
N THR A 12 -14.00 -0.22 36.04
CA THR A 12 -12.66 0.17 35.60
C THR A 12 -12.55 0.23 34.09
N THR A 13 -13.65 0.15 33.35
CA THR A 13 -13.66 0.00 31.89
C THR A 13 -12.99 1.19 31.20
N GLU A 14 -13.37 2.41 31.56
CA GLU A 14 -12.76 3.63 30.98
C GLU A 14 -11.28 3.77 31.33
N ARG A 15 -10.91 3.45 32.58
CA ARG A 15 -9.52 3.50 33.02
C ARG A 15 -8.64 2.49 32.28
N LYS A 16 -9.09 1.24 32.16
CA LYS A 16 -8.37 0.21 31.40
C LYS A 16 -8.23 0.58 29.93
N ARG A 17 -9.27 1.13 29.30
CA ARG A 17 -9.21 1.63 27.92
C ARG A 17 -8.20 2.77 27.76
N ALA A 18 -8.15 3.71 28.70
CA ALA A 18 -7.19 4.81 28.68
C ALA A 18 -5.74 4.32 28.91
N GLU A 19 -5.53 3.37 29.83
CA GLU A 19 -4.23 2.74 30.08
C GLU A 19 -3.75 1.95 28.84
N GLU A 20 -4.63 1.19 28.18
CA GLU A 20 -4.34 0.51 26.92
C GLU A 20 -4.02 1.52 25.81
N GLN A 21 -4.82 2.58 25.65
CA GLN A 21 -4.56 3.64 24.66
C GLN A 21 -3.20 4.32 24.89
N LEU A 22 -2.84 4.63 26.14
CA LEU A 22 -1.54 5.19 26.49
C LEU A 22 -0.40 4.21 26.21
N TYR A 23 -0.57 2.93 26.57
CA TYR A 23 0.41 1.89 26.29
C TYR A 23 0.65 1.72 24.77
N HIS A 24 -0.42 1.71 23.97
CA HIS A 24 -0.34 1.69 22.52
C HIS A 24 0.31 2.96 21.95
N ALA A 25 -0.04 4.14 22.47
CA ALA A 25 0.54 5.41 22.05
C ALA A 25 2.06 5.47 22.32
N SER A 26 2.51 5.05 23.51
CA SER A 26 3.92 5.02 23.88
C SER A 26 4.73 4.04 23.03
N ARG A 27 4.20 2.83 22.73
CA ARG A 27 4.86 1.89 21.80
C ARG A 27 4.99 2.47 20.40
N MET A 28 4.00 3.23 19.93
CA MET A 28 4.04 3.84 18.61
C MET A 28 5.04 5.00 18.49
N VAL A 29 5.22 5.79 19.55
CA VAL A 29 6.25 6.84 19.58
C VAL A 29 7.65 6.22 19.54
N ALA A 30 7.91 5.18 20.37
CA ALA A 30 9.18 4.46 20.37
C ALA A 30 9.45 3.75 19.03
N LEU A 31 8.42 3.15 18.44
CA LEU A 31 8.49 2.56 17.10
C LEU A 31 8.77 3.64 16.05
N GLY A 32 8.20 4.84 16.21
CA GLY A 32 8.41 5.95 15.28
C GLY A 32 9.86 6.37 15.13
N THR A 33 10.55 6.59 16.24
CA THR A 33 11.95 7.01 16.21
C THR A 33 12.86 5.94 15.60
N LEU A 34 12.61 4.66 15.92
CA LEU A 34 13.37 3.52 15.39
C LEU A 34 13.09 3.27 13.91
N VAL A 35 11.82 3.33 13.51
CA VAL A 35 11.39 3.19 12.13
C VAL A 35 12.09 4.19 11.23
N SER A 36 12.21 5.46 11.64
CA SER A 36 12.85 6.47 10.78
C SER A 36 14.31 6.12 10.49
N GLY A 37 15.06 5.67 11.51
CA GLY A 37 16.45 5.22 11.36
C GLY A 37 16.58 3.96 10.51
N VAL A 38 15.82 2.91 10.85
CA VAL A 38 15.80 1.64 10.11
C VAL A 38 15.35 1.84 8.66
N ALA A 39 14.37 2.71 8.43
CA ALA A 39 13.89 3.05 7.10
C ALA A 39 14.96 3.75 6.25
N HIS A 40 15.84 4.55 6.85
CA HIS A 40 16.98 5.11 6.14
C HIS A 40 18.03 4.04 5.83
N GLU A 41 18.34 3.16 6.78
CA GLU A 41 19.33 2.09 6.59
C GLU A 41 18.88 1.02 5.61
N ILE A 42 17.58 0.71 5.50
CA ILE A 42 17.04 -0.20 4.48
C ILE A 42 17.00 0.48 3.10
N ASN A 43 16.61 1.75 3.04
CA ASN A 43 16.54 2.47 1.78
C ASN A 43 17.90 2.59 1.09
N ASN A 44 18.99 2.69 1.85
CA ASN A 44 20.33 2.83 1.28
C ASN A 44 20.72 1.66 0.36
N PRO A 45 20.86 0.40 0.84
CA PRO A 45 21.15 -0.75 -0.02
C PRO A 45 20.06 -0.98 -1.08
N ASN A 46 18.79 -0.72 -0.75
CA ASN A 46 17.70 -0.86 -1.71
C ASN A 46 17.82 0.12 -2.89
N ASN A 47 18.22 1.37 -2.64
CA ASN A 47 18.47 2.36 -3.69
C ASN A 47 19.63 1.92 -4.60
N PHE A 48 20.71 1.35 -4.03
CA PHE A 48 21.79 0.79 -4.85
C PHE A 48 21.27 -0.32 -5.78
N ILE A 49 20.43 -1.24 -5.28
CA ILE A 49 19.82 -2.30 -6.10
C ILE A 49 18.94 -1.68 -7.20
N MET A 50 18.07 -0.74 -6.83
CA MET A 50 17.12 -0.10 -7.75
C MET A 50 17.82 0.68 -8.88
N LEU A 51 18.96 1.32 -8.58
CA LEU A 51 19.74 2.08 -9.56
C LEU A 51 20.61 1.20 -10.45
N ASN A 52 21.19 0.12 -9.92
CA ASN A 52 22.09 -0.75 -10.68
C ASN A 52 21.35 -1.77 -11.55
N THR A 53 20.16 -2.22 -11.15
CA THR A 53 19.40 -3.26 -11.89
C THR A 53 19.08 -2.84 -13.33
N PRO A 54 18.60 -1.61 -13.62
CA PRO A 54 18.40 -1.14 -14.99
C PRO A 54 19.69 -1.12 -15.82
N ILE A 55 20.82 -0.72 -15.22
CA ILE A 55 22.12 -0.71 -15.89
C ILE A 55 22.54 -2.11 -16.31
N LEU A 56 22.33 -3.11 -15.44
CA LEU A 56 22.61 -4.51 -15.75
C LEU A 56 21.68 -5.05 -16.86
N SER A 57 20.40 -4.67 -16.84
CA SER A 57 19.45 -5.03 -17.89
C SER A 57 19.86 -4.42 -19.24
N GLU A 58 20.23 -3.15 -19.26
CA GLU A 58 20.65 -2.46 -20.49
C GLU A 58 21.98 -3.03 -21.04
N ALA A 59 22.92 -3.37 -20.15
CA ALA A 59 24.15 -4.06 -20.53
C ALA A 59 23.88 -5.46 -21.12
N TRP A 60 22.91 -6.18 -20.55
CA TRP A 60 22.47 -7.46 -21.09
C TRP A 60 21.81 -7.32 -22.47
N ASP A 61 20.91 -6.36 -22.63
CA ASP A 61 20.26 -6.08 -23.91
C ASP A 61 21.29 -5.66 -24.98
N SER A 62 22.35 -4.96 -24.57
CA SER A 62 23.45 -4.54 -25.46
C SER A 62 24.37 -5.69 -25.88
N ILE A 63 24.60 -6.68 -25.00
CA ILE A 63 25.46 -7.83 -25.33
C ILE A 63 24.68 -8.95 -26.04
N LEU A 64 23.36 -9.00 -25.89
CA LEU A 64 22.52 -10.06 -26.43
C LEU A 64 22.74 -10.31 -27.94
N PRO A 65 22.82 -9.30 -28.83
CA PRO A 65 23.07 -9.54 -30.25
C PRO A 65 24.40 -10.24 -30.54
N ILE A 66 25.43 -9.95 -29.75
CA ILE A 66 26.77 -10.54 -29.89
C ILE A 66 26.73 -12.02 -29.47
N LEU A 67 26.02 -12.30 -28.37
CA LEU A 67 25.87 -13.67 -27.88
C LEU A 67 25.00 -14.52 -28.82
N GLU A 68 23.96 -13.92 -29.41
CA GLU A 68 23.10 -14.60 -30.38
C GLU A 68 23.86 -14.92 -31.67
N GLU A 69 24.68 -13.99 -32.18
CA GLU A 69 25.54 -14.26 -33.34
C GLU A 69 26.50 -15.45 -33.08
N TYR A 70 27.13 -15.49 -31.90
CA TYR A 70 27.98 -16.62 -31.53
C TYR A 70 27.20 -17.93 -31.43
N TYR A 71 26.01 -17.90 -30.83
CA TYR A 71 25.12 -19.04 -30.69
C TYR A 71 24.69 -19.61 -32.05
N GLU A 72 24.34 -18.75 -33.01
CA GLU A 72 23.96 -19.18 -34.36
C GLU A 72 25.11 -19.86 -35.10
N GLN A 73 26.36 -19.40 -34.89
CA GLN A 73 27.54 -19.93 -35.57
C GLN A 73 28.13 -21.19 -34.92
N ASN A 74 28.07 -21.29 -33.59
CA ASN A 74 28.79 -22.31 -32.81
C ASN A 74 27.86 -23.27 -32.07
N GLY A 75 26.55 -23.01 -32.08
CA GLY A 75 25.58 -23.71 -31.26
C GLY A 75 25.60 -23.24 -29.81
N ASP A 76 24.96 -24.03 -28.95
CA ASP A 76 24.83 -23.69 -27.53
C ASP A 76 26.17 -23.74 -26.79
N PHE A 77 26.31 -22.87 -25.79
CA PHE A 77 27.53 -22.75 -24.99
C PHE A 77 27.20 -22.47 -23.53
N ILE A 78 28.17 -22.72 -22.64
CA ILE A 78 27.96 -22.54 -21.20
C ILE A 78 28.21 -21.09 -20.80
N LEU A 79 27.19 -20.46 -20.21
CA LEU A 79 27.24 -19.14 -19.59
C LEU A 79 26.77 -19.23 -18.15
N GLY A 80 27.63 -18.85 -17.20
CA GLY A 80 27.27 -18.88 -15.77
C GLY A 80 26.92 -20.27 -15.23
N GLY A 81 27.46 -21.34 -15.84
CA GLY A 81 27.22 -22.73 -15.44
C GLY A 81 25.96 -23.37 -16.04
N MET A 82 25.22 -22.65 -16.89
CA MET A 82 24.03 -23.14 -17.61
C MET A 82 24.21 -22.94 -19.12
N ASN A 83 23.36 -23.58 -19.93
CA ASN A 83 23.34 -23.33 -21.37
C ASN A 83 22.88 -21.88 -21.66
N TYR A 84 23.47 -21.26 -22.68
CA TYR A 84 23.10 -19.93 -23.12
C TYR A 84 21.62 -19.86 -23.53
N SER A 85 21.11 -20.90 -24.20
CA SER A 85 19.70 -20.99 -24.59
C SER A 85 18.72 -20.90 -23.42
N GLU A 86 19.11 -21.35 -22.23
CA GLU A 86 18.34 -21.22 -20.99
C GLU A 86 18.59 -19.86 -20.32
N MET A 87 19.84 -19.42 -20.29
CA MET A 87 20.22 -18.14 -19.69
C MET A 87 19.60 -16.94 -20.40
N ARG A 88 19.47 -16.98 -21.73
CA ARG A 88 18.86 -15.90 -22.52
C ARG A 88 17.41 -15.63 -22.14
N GLU A 89 16.68 -16.66 -21.73
CA GLU A 89 15.29 -16.54 -21.27
C GLU A 89 15.22 -16.15 -19.78
N ASN A 90 16.15 -16.65 -18.97
CA ASN A 90 16.12 -16.46 -17.51
C ASN A 90 16.67 -15.10 -17.04
N ILE A 91 17.73 -14.57 -17.65
CA ILE A 91 18.36 -13.33 -17.19
C ILE A 91 17.38 -12.14 -17.15
N PRO A 92 16.56 -11.89 -18.19
CA PRO A 92 15.54 -10.83 -18.13
C PRO A 92 14.56 -11.01 -16.97
N LEU A 93 14.13 -12.24 -16.68
CA LEU A 93 13.23 -12.56 -15.58
C LEU A 93 13.89 -12.27 -14.21
N LEU A 94 15.18 -12.60 -14.07
CA LEU A 94 15.94 -12.34 -12.85
C LEU A 94 16.07 -10.83 -12.58
N PHE A 95 16.42 -10.03 -13.59
CA PHE A 95 16.48 -8.57 -13.43
C PHE A 95 15.11 -7.96 -13.12
N SER A 96 14.04 -8.42 -13.78
CA SER A 96 12.68 -7.99 -13.45
C SER A 96 12.33 -8.31 -11.99
N GLY A 97 12.63 -9.53 -11.54
CA GLY A 97 12.38 -9.96 -10.16
C GLY A 97 13.13 -9.11 -9.12
N ILE A 98 14.40 -8.78 -9.37
CA ILE A 98 15.19 -7.89 -8.51
C ILE A 98 14.58 -6.48 -8.47
N SER A 99 14.22 -5.93 -9.64
CA SER A 99 13.61 -4.60 -9.75
C SER A 99 12.29 -4.53 -8.99
N ASP A 100 11.42 -5.53 -9.14
CA ASP A 100 10.11 -5.57 -8.51
C ASP A 100 10.21 -5.79 -6.99
N GLY A 101 11.14 -6.65 -6.55
CA GLY A 101 11.46 -6.81 -5.13
C GLY A 101 11.95 -5.52 -4.50
N SER A 102 12.84 -4.79 -5.19
CA SER A 102 13.36 -3.51 -4.71
C SER A 102 12.29 -2.41 -4.61
N LYS A 103 11.40 -2.32 -5.61
CA LYS A 103 10.23 -1.41 -5.56
C LYS A 103 9.31 -1.76 -4.39
N ARG A 104 9.08 -3.05 -4.13
CA ARG A 104 8.28 -3.50 -2.99
C ARG A 104 8.91 -3.09 -1.67
N ILE A 105 10.22 -3.28 -1.49
CA ILE A 105 10.94 -2.82 -0.28
C ILE A 105 10.76 -1.31 -0.10
N LYS A 106 10.94 -0.52 -1.17
CA LYS A 106 10.75 0.93 -1.12
C LYS A 106 9.34 1.30 -0.64
N GLN A 107 8.31 0.66 -1.19
CA GLN A 107 6.92 0.91 -0.79
C GLN A 107 6.69 0.56 0.69
N ILE A 108 7.19 -0.58 1.16
CA ILE A 108 7.07 -0.99 2.57
C ILE A 108 7.68 0.08 3.49
N VAL A 109 8.85 0.58 3.12
CA VAL A 109 9.57 1.58 3.90
C VAL A 109 8.87 2.95 3.86
N GLU A 110 8.29 3.33 2.73
CA GLU A 110 7.47 4.54 2.59
C GLU A 110 6.19 4.46 3.43
N ASP A 111 5.48 3.33 3.39
CA ASP A 111 4.30 3.08 4.22
C ASP A 111 4.66 3.19 5.70
N LEU A 112 5.78 2.60 6.11
CA LEU A 112 6.29 2.65 7.48
C LEU A 112 6.68 4.08 7.90
N LYS A 113 7.35 4.84 7.03
CA LYS A 113 7.67 6.28 7.26
C LYS A 113 6.39 7.12 7.39
N SER A 114 5.38 6.85 6.58
CA SER A 114 4.11 7.59 6.59
C SER A 114 3.31 7.34 7.88
N PHE A 115 3.32 6.11 8.40
CA PHE A 115 2.69 5.75 9.68
C PHE A 115 3.30 6.52 10.87
N VAL A 116 4.59 6.82 10.78
CA VAL A 116 5.39 7.38 11.87
C VAL A 116 5.42 8.90 11.89
N ARG A 117 5.25 9.55 10.74
CA ARG A 117 5.22 11.01 10.64
C ARG A 117 3.93 11.57 11.25
N LYS A 118 3.91 11.71 12.58
CA LYS A 118 2.88 12.43 13.34
C LYS A 118 2.98 13.96 13.30
N ASP A 119 4.08 14.53 12.77
CA ASP A 119 4.39 15.96 13.01
C ASP A 119 4.64 16.78 11.72
N ILE A 120 3.79 16.66 10.69
CA ILE A 120 3.66 17.77 9.74
C ILE A 120 2.54 18.65 10.30
N PRO A 121 2.78 19.95 10.58
CA PRO A 121 1.72 20.83 11.06
C PRO A 121 0.53 20.70 10.10
N ASP A 122 -0.63 20.41 10.68
CA ASP A 122 -1.87 20.20 9.98
C ASP A 122 -2.32 21.56 9.41
N VAL A 123 -1.70 21.95 8.29
CA VAL A 123 -2.21 23.06 7.48
C VAL A 123 -3.47 22.54 6.82
N THR A 124 -4.54 22.54 7.63
CA THR A 124 -5.88 22.22 7.18
C THR A 124 -6.32 23.36 6.29
N GLN A 125 -6.27 23.12 5.00
CA GLN A 125 -6.74 24.06 3.99
C GLN A 125 -8.12 23.60 3.49
N PRO A 126 -8.91 24.52 2.91
CA PRO A 126 -10.07 24.12 2.12
C PRO A 126 -9.63 23.24 0.95
N VAL A 127 -10.12 22.00 0.90
CA VAL A 127 -9.79 21.01 -0.13
C VAL A 127 -11.06 20.62 -0.88
N ASP A 128 -11.00 20.67 -2.21
CA ASP A 128 -12.04 20.13 -3.09
C ASP A 128 -11.83 18.61 -3.28
N MET A 129 -12.75 17.81 -2.76
CA MET A 129 -12.66 16.35 -2.80
C MET A 129 -12.66 15.79 -4.23
N ASN A 130 -13.36 16.42 -5.17
CA ASN A 130 -13.36 15.98 -6.56
C ASN A 130 -11.98 16.17 -7.20
N ASN A 131 -11.24 17.21 -6.83
CA ASN A 131 -9.90 17.44 -7.34
C ASN A 131 -8.87 16.46 -6.76
N VAL A 132 -8.97 16.13 -5.46
CA VAL A 132 -8.15 15.07 -4.87
C VAL A 132 -8.42 13.73 -5.58
N LEU A 133 -9.69 13.39 -5.80
CA LEU A 133 -10.06 12.15 -6.49
C LEU A 133 -9.49 12.12 -7.92
N LYS A 134 -9.59 13.21 -8.69
CA LYS A 134 -9.00 13.29 -10.03
C LYS A 134 -7.49 13.07 -10.01
N SER A 135 -6.80 13.70 -9.06
CA SER A 135 -5.34 13.58 -8.91
C SER A 135 -4.93 12.14 -8.58
N ALA A 136 -5.56 11.54 -7.57
CA ALA A 136 -5.34 10.14 -7.20
C ALA A 136 -5.59 9.18 -8.37
N LEU A 137 -6.67 9.38 -9.13
CA LEU A 137 -7.00 8.56 -10.30
C LEU A 137 -5.96 8.66 -11.42
N SER A 138 -5.35 9.84 -11.60
CA SER A 138 -4.29 10.01 -12.59
C SER A 138 -3.06 9.17 -12.23
N LEU A 139 -2.69 9.13 -10.93
CA LEU A 139 -1.54 8.40 -10.41
C LEU A 139 -1.71 6.88 -10.49
N VAL A 140 -2.94 6.38 -10.31
CA VAL A 140 -3.22 4.92 -10.33
C VAL A 140 -3.81 4.43 -11.66
N SER A 141 -3.87 5.29 -12.69
CA SER A 141 -4.50 5.01 -13.99
C SER A 141 -4.00 3.72 -14.65
N ASN A 142 -2.69 3.53 -14.73
CA ASN A 142 -2.07 2.33 -15.30
C ASN A 142 -2.44 1.05 -14.54
N MET A 143 -2.51 1.12 -13.22
CA MET A 143 -2.88 -0.03 -12.38
C MET A 143 -4.34 -0.40 -12.59
N VAL A 144 -5.23 0.59 -12.60
CA VAL A 144 -6.66 0.39 -12.85
C VAL A 144 -6.89 -0.24 -14.22
N TYR A 145 -6.23 0.28 -15.27
CA TYR A 145 -6.32 -0.25 -16.63
C TYR A 145 -5.89 -1.72 -16.73
N LYS A 146 -4.82 -2.11 -16.05
CA LYS A 146 -4.37 -3.51 -15.99
C LYS A 146 -5.33 -4.40 -15.19
N SER A 147 -6.00 -3.84 -14.19
CA SER A 147 -6.80 -4.61 -13.22
C SER A 147 -8.25 -4.85 -13.66
N THR A 148 -8.88 -3.92 -14.38
CA THR A 148 -10.29 -4.04 -14.77
C THR A 148 -10.65 -3.29 -16.06
N LYS A 149 -11.57 -3.86 -16.83
CA LYS A 149 -12.22 -3.21 -17.99
C LYS A 149 -13.48 -2.41 -17.61
N HIS A 150 -13.95 -2.55 -16.37
CA HIS A 150 -15.21 -1.98 -15.89
C HIS A 150 -14.98 -1.01 -14.73
N PHE A 151 -14.19 0.02 -15.00
CA PHE A 151 -13.96 1.13 -14.09
C PHE A 151 -14.94 2.27 -14.35
N SER A 152 -15.55 2.83 -13.31
CA SER A 152 -16.43 4.00 -13.45
C SER A 152 -16.30 4.96 -12.28
N VAL A 153 -16.40 6.25 -12.57
CA VAL A 153 -16.32 7.32 -11.56
C VAL A 153 -17.54 8.22 -11.67
N ARG A 154 -18.12 8.59 -10.52
CA ARG A 154 -19.21 9.57 -10.43
C ARG A 154 -18.83 10.69 -9.47
N TYR A 155 -18.63 11.88 -10.00
CA TYR A 155 -18.37 13.06 -9.18
C TYR A 155 -19.68 13.66 -8.68
N GLY A 156 -19.81 13.82 -7.37
CA GLY A 156 -20.93 14.53 -6.77
C GLY A 156 -20.91 16.00 -7.19
N ARG A 157 -22.10 16.56 -7.39
CA ARG A 157 -22.28 17.98 -7.74
C ARG A 157 -22.26 18.81 -6.46
N ASN A 158 -21.71 20.02 -6.55
CA ASN A 158 -21.71 21.03 -5.48
C ASN A 158 -21.17 20.52 -4.13
N ILE A 159 -20.14 19.67 -4.17
CA ILE A 159 -19.47 19.21 -2.95
C ILE A 159 -18.77 20.41 -2.30
N PRO A 160 -19.09 20.75 -1.04
CA PRO A 160 -18.42 21.85 -0.36
C PRO A 160 -16.95 21.49 -0.08
N PRO A 161 -16.04 22.47 -0.05
CA PRO A 161 -14.67 22.24 0.39
C PRO A 161 -14.64 21.70 1.81
N ILE A 162 -13.80 20.69 2.04
CA ILE A 162 -13.55 20.13 3.37
C ILE A 162 -12.25 20.68 3.93
N LYS A 163 -12.17 20.82 5.26
CA LYS A 163 -10.89 21.14 5.91
C LYS A 163 -10.05 19.88 5.95
N GLY A 164 -8.86 19.91 5.34
CA GLY A 164 -7.96 18.76 5.37
C GLY A 164 -6.65 19.02 4.64
N ASN A 165 -5.83 17.97 4.58
CA ASN A 165 -4.58 17.98 3.82
C ASN A 165 -4.81 17.22 2.49
N PHE A 166 -4.57 17.90 1.38
CA PHE A 166 -4.77 17.35 0.03
C PHE A 166 -4.00 16.04 -0.18
N GLN A 167 -2.72 16.01 0.20
CA GLN A 167 -1.82 14.87 -0.02
C GLN A 167 -2.21 13.67 0.85
N ARG A 168 -2.63 13.90 2.10
CA ARG A 168 -3.11 12.83 2.98
C ARG A 168 -4.38 12.20 2.41
N LEU A 169 -5.34 13.03 2.01
CA LEU A 169 -6.57 12.55 1.39
C LEU A 169 -6.26 11.79 0.10
N GLU A 170 -5.37 12.32 -0.76
CA GLU A 170 -4.93 11.64 -1.99
C GLU A 170 -4.37 10.24 -1.70
N GLN A 171 -3.53 10.11 -0.67
CA GLN A 171 -2.98 8.82 -0.27
C GLN A 171 -4.05 7.83 0.18
N VAL A 172 -5.06 8.27 0.95
CA VAL A 172 -6.20 7.43 1.34
C VAL A 172 -6.93 6.91 0.11
N ILE A 173 -7.20 7.79 -0.87
CA ILE A 173 -7.89 7.40 -2.11
C ILE A 173 -7.06 6.37 -2.89
N ILE A 174 -5.76 6.61 -3.03
CA ILE A 174 -4.83 5.67 -3.69
C ILE A 174 -4.87 4.31 -3.00
N ASN A 175 -4.74 4.27 -1.68
CA ASN A 175 -4.75 3.02 -0.91
C ASN A 175 -6.05 2.24 -1.10
N LEU A 176 -7.20 2.91 -1.06
CA LEU A 176 -8.50 2.26 -1.28
C LEU A 176 -8.63 1.70 -2.71
N ILE A 177 -8.20 2.46 -3.72
CA ILE A 177 -8.25 2.01 -5.13
C ILE A 177 -7.29 0.84 -5.38
N GLN A 178 -6.09 0.88 -4.82
CA GLN A 178 -5.13 -0.21 -4.91
C GLN A 178 -5.69 -1.48 -4.26
N ASN A 179 -6.28 -1.36 -3.06
CA ASN A 179 -6.92 -2.46 -2.36
C ASN A 179 -8.07 -3.07 -3.19
N ALA A 180 -8.89 -2.22 -3.81
CA ALA A 180 -9.96 -2.63 -4.71
C ALA A 180 -9.42 -3.39 -5.93
N CYS A 181 -8.38 -2.88 -6.60
CA CYS A 181 -7.74 -3.52 -7.76
C CYS A 181 -7.19 -4.91 -7.41
N GLN A 182 -6.45 -5.00 -6.30
CA GLN A 182 -5.86 -6.25 -5.82
C GLN A 182 -6.89 -7.27 -5.32
N ALA A 183 -8.10 -6.82 -4.95
CA ALA A 183 -9.17 -7.72 -4.50
C ALA A 183 -9.91 -8.40 -5.65
N LEU A 184 -9.76 -7.91 -6.90
CA LEU A 184 -10.46 -8.44 -8.06
C LEU A 184 -9.93 -9.83 -8.43
N PRO A 185 -10.81 -10.84 -8.61
CA PRO A 185 -10.41 -12.15 -9.10
C PRO A 185 -10.06 -12.16 -10.60
N ASN A 186 -10.57 -11.21 -11.39
CA ASN A 186 -10.27 -11.05 -12.82
C ASN A 186 -10.69 -9.67 -13.34
N ASN A 187 -10.27 -9.34 -14.56
CA ASN A 187 -10.49 -8.04 -15.19
C ASN A 187 -11.92 -7.74 -15.67
N ARG A 188 -12.87 -8.69 -15.53
CA ARG A 188 -14.29 -8.48 -15.85
C ARG A 188 -15.08 -7.91 -14.68
N ARG A 189 -14.49 -7.87 -13.48
CA ARG A 189 -15.13 -7.34 -12.27
C ARG A 189 -15.03 -5.82 -12.21
N ALA A 190 -16.07 -5.17 -11.73
CA ALA A 190 -16.16 -3.71 -11.74
C ALA A 190 -15.59 -3.06 -10.48
N ILE A 191 -15.01 -1.87 -10.65
CA ILE A 191 -14.72 -0.93 -9.56
C ILE A 191 -15.47 0.37 -9.84
N ARG A 192 -16.20 0.87 -8.85
CA ARG A 192 -16.99 2.10 -8.93
C ARG A 192 -16.53 3.04 -7.83
N VAL A 193 -16.14 4.25 -8.22
CA VAL A 193 -15.76 5.31 -7.29
C VAL A 193 -16.78 6.43 -7.37
N SER A 194 -17.23 6.96 -6.24
CA SER A 194 -18.14 8.10 -6.23
C SER A 194 -17.89 9.04 -5.07
N THR A 195 -18.11 10.33 -5.31
CA THR A 195 -18.21 11.34 -4.26
C THR A 195 -19.67 11.80 -4.13
N SER A 196 -20.13 12.05 -2.91
CA SER A 196 -21.50 12.51 -2.63
C SER A 196 -21.53 13.29 -1.32
N ILE A 197 -22.62 14.03 -1.08
CA ILE A 197 -22.91 14.62 0.23
C ILE A 197 -23.86 13.67 0.95
N TYR A 198 -23.59 13.39 2.22
CA TYR A 198 -24.51 12.66 3.09
C TYR A 198 -25.51 13.64 3.69
N GLU A 199 -26.78 13.52 3.30
CA GLU A 199 -27.81 14.54 3.54
C GLU A 199 -28.08 14.77 5.03
N GLU A 200 -27.97 13.74 5.87
CA GLU A 200 -28.32 13.83 7.30
C GLU A 200 -27.39 14.75 8.10
N ASN A 201 -26.11 14.87 7.72
CA ASN A 201 -25.13 15.65 8.47
C ASN A 201 -24.23 16.55 7.60
N GLY A 202 -24.48 16.61 6.28
CA GLY A 202 -23.70 17.42 5.34
C GLY A 202 -22.28 16.92 5.09
N SER A 203 -21.92 15.71 5.55
CA SER A 203 -20.57 15.16 5.37
C SER A 203 -20.30 14.82 3.92
N VAL A 204 -19.07 15.08 3.46
CA VAL A 204 -18.62 14.62 2.15
C VAL A 204 -18.21 13.15 2.25
N VAL A 205 -18.78 12.32 1.39
CA VAL A 205 -18.54 10.87 1.35
C VAL A 205 -17.83 10.52 0.05
N LEU A 206 -16.66 9.91 0.18
CA LEU A 206 -16.04 9.15 -0.90
C LEU A 206 -16.38 7.67 -0.72
N ARG A 207 -16.83 7.02 -1.79
CA ARG A 207 -17.14 5.59 -1.81
C ARG A 207 -16.34 4.90 -2.90
N VAL A 208 -15.59 3.87 -2.51
CA VAL A 208 -14.96 2.91 -3.42
C VAL A 208 -15.70 1.59 -3.26
N LYS A 209 -16.27 1.08 -4.35
CA LYS A 209 -16.98 -0.20 -4.39
C LYS A 209 -16.34 -1.10 -5.44
N ASP A 210 -15.83 -2.25 -5.00
CA ASP A 210 -15.31 -3.29 -5.88
C ASP A 210 -16.24 -4.52 -5.94
N GLN A 211 -15.94 -5.43 -6.86
CA GLN A 211 -16.53 -6.76 -6.95
C GLN A 211 -15.45 -7.84 -6.74
N GLY A 212 -14.58 -7.61 -5.77
CA GLY A 212 -13.50 -8.50 -5.39
C GLY A 212 -13.96 -9.67 -4.53
N LYS A 213 -13.00 -10.37 -3.93
CA LYS A 213 -13.22 -11.52 -3.04
C LYS A 213 -13.96 -11.19 -1.74
N GLY A 214 -14.14 -9.91 -1.43
CA GLY A 214 -14.73 -9.45 -0.18
C GLY A 214 -13.82 -9.66 1.04
N ILE A 215 -14.38 -9.43 2.22
CA ILE A 215 -13.71 -9.55 3.51
C ILE A 215 -14.54 -10.51 4.38
N PRO A 216 -13.93 -11.59 4.93
CA PRO A 216 -14.61 -12.48 5.88
C PRO A 216 -15.12 -11.70 7.10
N SER A 217 -16.29 -12.08 7.64
CA SER A 217 -16.93 -11.36 8.75
C SER A 217 -16.07 -11.29 10.02
N GLU A 218 -15.33 -12.36 10.30
CA GLU A 218 -14.35 -12.44 11.40
C GLU A 218 -13.16 -11.47 11.26
N SER A 219 -12.83 -11.06 10.03
CA SER A 219 -11.74 -10.12 9.75
C SER A 219 -12.17 -8.67 9.82
N LEU A 220 -13.46 -8.36 9.65
CA LEU A 220 -13.99 -6.98 9.62
C LEU A 220 -13.59 -6.10 10.82
N PRO A 221 -13.60 -6.60 12.07
CA PRO A 221 -13.21 -5.78 13.23
C PRO A 221 -11.73 -5.38 13.23
N HIS A 222 -10.90 -6.09 12.47
CA HIS A 222 -9.44 -5.97 12.50
C HIS A 222 -8.86 -5.28 11.25
N ILE A 223 -9.67 -4.89 10.27
CA ILE A 223 -9.16 -4.37 8.99
C ILE A 223 -8.40 -3.05 9.11
N THR A 224 -8.62 -2.31 10.19
CA THR A 224 -7.89 -1.08 10.51
C THR A 224 -6.80 -1.28 11.56
N ASP A 225 -6.67 -2.49 12.12
CA ASP A 225 -5.57 -2.80 13.03
C ASP A 225 -4.23 -2.72 12.29
N PRO A 226 -3.21 -2.02 12.84
CA PRO A 226 -1.90 -1.97 12.23
C PRO A 226 -1.33 -3.37 11.97
N PHE A 227 -0.75 -3.57 10.79
CA PHE A 227 -0.16 -4.83 10.32
C PHE A 227 -1.15 -5.96 10.02
N PHE A 228 -2.46 -5.72 10.17
CA PHE A 228 -3.46 -6.71 9.77
C PHE A 228 -3.54 -6.84 8.24
N THR A 229 -3.33 -8.05 7.73
CA THR A 229 -3.43 -8.31 6.30
C THR A 229 -3.75 -9.77 6.00
N THR A 230 -4.64 -10.01 5.05
CA THR A 230 -4.94 -11.33 4.49
C THR A 230 -4.06 -11.64 3.26
N LYS A 231 -2.98 -10.89 3.07
CA LYS A 231 -2.13 -10.87 1.87
C LYS A 231 -0.64 -10.97 2.20
N GLN A 232 -0.26 -11.59 3.31
CA GLN A 232 1.16 -11.70 3.72
C GLN A 232 2.01 -12.34 2.60
N ASP A 233 1.51 -13.40 1.99
CA ASP A 233 2.20 -14.12 0.90
C ASP A 233 2.38 -13.28 -0.37
N SER A 234 1.48 -12.31 -0.61
CA SER A 234 1.43 -11.57 -1.87
C SER A 234 1.97 -10.15 -1.78
N GLY A 235 2.43 -9.66 -0.63
CA GLY A 235 2.79 -8.23 -0.56
C GLY A 235 2.48 -7.50 0.71
N GLY A 236 1.33 -7.83 1.30
CA GLY A 236 0.61 -6.91 2.15
C GLY A 236 1.30 -6.70 3.48
N VAL A 237 1.68 -5.46 3.78
CA VAL A 237 2.21 -5.09 5.11
C VAL A 237 1.08 -4.89 6.11
N GLY A 238 -0.14 -4.63 5.64
CA GLY A 238 -1.30 -4.38 6.51
C GLY A 238 -1.33 -2.98 7.14
N LEU A 239 -0.57 -2.03 6.61
CA LEU A 239 -0.54 -0.66 7.13
C LEU A 239 -1.50 0.29 6.42
N GLY A 240 -1.85 0.03 5.15
CA GLY A 240 -2.59 0.97 4.30
C GLY A 240 -3.90 1.48 4.91
N LEU A 241 -4.74 0.59 5.45
CA LEU A 241 -6.03 0.97 6.08
C LEU A 241 -5.84 1.60 7.47
N SER A 242 -4.89 1.10 8.27
CA SER A 242 -4.58 1.67 9.59
C SER A 242 -4.04 3.12 9.51
N ILE A 243 -3.34 3.45 8.41
CA ILE A 243 -2.89 4.82 8.11
C ILE A 243 -4.06 5.67 7.63
N SER A 244 -5.01 5.09 6.89
CA SER A 244 -6.17 5.82 6.38
C SER A 244 -7.26 6.11 7.42
N GLU A 245 -7.31 5.37 8.52
CA GLU A 245 -8.24 5.60 9.63
C GLU A 245 -7.80 6.77 10.53
N ARG A 246 -6.49 7.04 10.61
CA ARG A 246 -5.89 8.02 11.51
C ARG A 246 -5.67 9.38 10.90
#